data_AF-A0A101E2N2-F1
#
_entry.id   AF-A0A101E2N2-F1
#
_cell.length_a   1.000
_cell.length_b   1.000
_cell.length_c   1.000
_cell.angle_alpha   90.00
_cell.angle_beta   90.00
_cell.angle_gamma   90.00
#
_symmetry.space_group_name_H-M   'P 1'
#
loop_
_entity.id
_entity.type
_entity.pdbx_description
1 polymer ?
#
loop_
_entity_poly.entity_id
_entity_poly.type
_entity_poly.pdbx_seq_one_letter_code
_entity_poly.pdbx_strand_id
1 'polypeptide(L)' 'MIKKVLFPVDFSVVSEYAFGNCIPKFFSTGAAHELILFHALDVDLQSPQELEVAEKLEKSTRI' A
#
# COMPACT_ATOMS: atom_id res chain seq x y z
N MET A 1 -5.84 -5.02 -20.91
CA MET A 1 -6.60 -4.13 -20.01
C MET A 1 -6.24 -4.51 -18.58
N ILE A 2 -5.72 -3.57 -17.80
CA ILE A 2 -5.18 -3.81 -16.45
C ILE A 2 -6.32 -3.60 -15.44
N LYS A 3 -7.12 -4.63 -15.18
CA LYS A 3 -8.32 -4.49 -14.33
C LYS A 3 -8.04 -3.86 -12.95
N LYS A 4 -6.93 -4.26 -12.33
CA LYS A 4 -6.51 -3.82 -11.00
C LYS A 4 -5.06 -3.34 -11.04
N VAL A 5 -4.76 -2.25 -10.35
CA VAL A 5 -3.40 -1.73 -10.16
C VAL A 5 -3.00 -1.97 -8.70
N LEU A 6 -1.89 -2.68 -8.48
CA LEU A 6 -1.25 -2.77 -7.17
C LEU A 6 -0.18 -1.69 -7.09
N PHE A 7 -0.32 -0.75 -6.16
CA PHE A 7 0.62 0.34 -5.97
C PHE A 7 1.27 0.26 -4.58
N PRO A 8 2.58 -0.02 -4.52
CA PRO A 8 3.32 0.04 -3.26
C PRO A 8 3.48 1.50 -2.82
N VAL A 9 3.20 1.77 -1.55
CA VAL A 9 3.37 3.07 -0.91
C VAL A 9 4.37 2.90 0.22
N ASP A 10 5.39 3.74 0.25
CA ASP A 10 6.38 3.81 1.34
C ASP A 10 6.39 5.19 2.02
N PHE A 11 5.44 6.06 1.67
CA PHE A 11 5.32 7.45 2.14
C PHE A 11 6.54 8.33 1.82
N SER A 12 7.44 7.88 0.95
CA SER A 12 8.49 8.73 0.40
C SER A 12 7.89 9.75 -0.59
N VAL A 13 8.61 10.85 -0.79
CA VAL A 13 8.31 11.85 -1.82
C VAL A 13 8.21 11.21 -3.21
N VAL A 14 8.97 10.13 -3.46
CA VAL A 14 8.95 9.41 -4.73
C VAL A 14 7.63 8.65 -4.90
N SER A 15 7.17 7.94 -3.86
CA SER A 15 5.88 7.25 -3.90
C SER A 15 4.72 8.25 -4.01
N GLU A 16 4.78 9.37 -3.30
CA GLU A 16 3.77 10.43 -3.38
C GLU A 16 3.71 11.03 -4.79
N TYR A 17 4.88 11.31 -5.40
CA TYR A 17 4.95 11.79 -6.76
C TYR A 17 4.36 10.79 -7.75
N ALA A 18 4.67 9.50 -7.62
CA ALA A 18 4.12 8.45 -8.46
C ALA A 18 2.60 8.32 -8.28
N PHE A 19 2.10 8.41 -7.04
CA PHE A 19 0.68 8.38 -6.74
C PHE A 19 -0.08 9.56 -7.35
N GLY A 20 0.48 10.78 -7.28
CA GLY A 20 -0.16 11.97 -7.83
C GLY A 20 -0.10 12.09 -9.36
N ASN A 21 0.97 11.58 -9.99
CA ASN A 21 1.27 11.88 -11.40
C ASN A 21 1.22 10.68 -12.34
N CYS A 22 1.47 9.46 -11.84
CA CYS A 22 1.57 8.26 -12.68
C CYS A 22 0.31 7.40 -12.55
N ILE A 23 -0.11 7.10 -11.33
CA ILE A 23 -1.25 6.21 -11.06
C ILE A 23 -2.57 6.69 -11.70
N PRO A 24 -2.93 8.00 -11.67
CA PRO A 24 -4.20 8.46 -12.23
C PRO A 24 -4.34 8.20 -13.73
N LYS A 25 -3.22 8.09 -14.47
CA LYS A 25 -3.23 7.85 -15.93
C LYS A 25 -3.82 6.50 -16.30
N PHE A 26 -3.69 5.49 -15.43
CA PHE A 26 -4.29 4.17 -15.65
C PHE A 26 -5.81 4.21 -15.52
N PHE A 27 -6.35 5.10 -14.68
CA PHE A 27 -7.79 5.26 -14.48
C PHE A 27 -8.40 6.22 -15.51
N SER A 28 -7.71 7.30 -15.85
CA SER A 28 -8.18 8.29 -16.84
C SER A 28 -8.31 7.70 -18.25
N THR A 29 -7.55 6.66 -18.56
CA THR A 29 -7.61 5.94 -19.85
C THR A 29 -8.58 4.76 -19.83
N GLY A 30 -9.22 4.47 -18.69
CA GLY A 30 -10.03 3.27 -18.49
C GLY A 30 -9.21 1.97 -18.48
N ALA A 31 -7.87 2.07 -18.42
CA ALA A 31 -7.01 0.90 -18.36
C ALA A 31 -7.23 0.10 -17.08
N ALA A 32 -7.57 0.76 -15.97
CA ALA A 32 -7.86 0.21 -14.65
C ALA A 32 -9.12 0.77 -13.99
N HIS A 33 -9.72 -0.01 -13.09
CA HIS A 33 -10.92 0.35 -12.32
C HIS A 33 -10.78 0.14 -10.81
N GLU A 34 -9.74 -0.55 -10.36
CA GLU A 34 -9.47 -0.79 -8.94
C GLU A 34 -8.00 -0.47 -8.63
N LEU A 35 -7.79 0.23 -7.52
CA LEU A 35 -6.46 0.53 -6.97
C LEU A 35 -6.32 -0.19 -5.64
N ILE A 36 -5.27 -1.01 -5.52
CA ILE A 36 -4.87 -1.66 -4.27
C ILE A 36 -3.61 -0.93 -3.79
N LEU A 37 -3.68 -0.31 -2.62
CA LEU A 37 -2.54 0.30 -1.95
C LEU A 37 -1.89 -0.73 -1.03
N PHE A 38 -0.57 -0.87 -1.13
CA PHE A 38 0.20 -1.79 -0.32
C PHE A 38 1.33 -1.06 0.38
N HIS A 39 1.33 -1.05 1.70
CA HIS A 39 2.45 -0.53 2.50
C HIS A 39 3.12 -1.70 3.20
N ALA A 40 4.40 -1.92 2.91
CA ALA A 40 5.21 -2.92 3.60
C ALA A 40 5.77 -2.29 4.87
N LEU A 41 5.54 -2.95 6.01
CA LEU A 41 6.19 -2.62 7.26
C LEU A 41 7.44 -3.50 7.40
N ASP A 42 8.60 -2.87 7.50
CA ASP A 42 9.84 -3.55 7.85
C ASP A 42 9.89 -3.67 9.38
N VAL A 43 9.35 -4.77 9.90
CA VAL A 43 9.35 -5.08 11.33
C VAL A 43 10.43 -6.11 11.62
N ASP A 44 11.50 -5.66 12.28
CA ASP A 44 12.44 -6.57 12.92
C ASP A 44 11.83 -7.01 14.25
N LEU A 45 11.19 -8.18 14.26
CA LEU A 45 10.51 -8.71 15.45
C LEU A 45 11.53 -9.27 16.44
N GLN A 46 12.27 -8.38 17.12
CA GLN A 46 13.32 -8.73 18.07
C GLN A 46 12.79 -8.82 19.51
N SER A 47 11.60 -8.28 19.78
CA SER A 47 11.00 -8.23 21.12
C SER A 47 9.52 -8.67 21.16
N PRO A 48 9.04 -9.20 22.30
CA PRO A 48 7.62 -9.55 22.49
C PRO A 48 6.65 -8.37 22.28
N GLN A 49 7.11 -7.15 22.56
CA GLN A 49 6.31 -5.92 22.39
C GLN A 49 6.10 -5.59 20.91
N GLU A 50 7.09 -5.83 20.05
CA GLU A 50 6.97 -5.64 18.59
C GLU A 50 6.03 -6.68 17.96
N LEU A 51 6.01 -7.90 18.52
CA LEU A 51 5.04 -8.93 18.14
C LEU A 51 3.60 -8.51 18.48
N GLU A 52 3.37 -7.94 19.66
CA GLU A 52 2.04 -7.48 20.09
C GLU A 52 1.52 -6.33 19.22
N VAL A 53 2.41 -5.47 18.71
CA VAL A 53 2.08 -4.40 17.76
C VAL A 53 1.72 -4.98 16.39
N ALA A 54 2.48 -5.95 15.88
CA ALA A 54 2.17 -6.63 14.62
C ALA A 54 0.80 -7.35 14.68
N GLU A 55 0.50 -8.06 15.77
CA GLU A 55 -0.79 -8.72 15.97
C GLU A 55 -1.97 -7.74 16.06
N LYS A 56 -1.77 -6.57 16.68
CA LYS A 56 -2.81 -5.51 16.74
C LYS A 56 -3.08 -4.92 15.36
N LEU A 57 -2.04 -4.72 14.55
CA LEU A 57 -2.17 -4.25 13.17
C LEU A 57 -2.92 -5.28 12.30
N GLU A 58 -2.61 -6.57 12.39
CA GLU A 58 -3.35 -7.61 11.67
C GLU A 58 -4.83 -7.65 12.03
N LYS A 59 -5.16 -7.54 13.33
CA LYS A 59 -6.55 -7.55 13.81
C LYS A 59 -7.32 -6.31 13.38
N SER A 60 -6.68 -5.14 13.32
CA SER A 60 -7.33 -3.89 12.92
C SER A 60 -7.58 -3.79 11.41
N THR A 61 -6.88 -4.58 10.59
CA THR A 61 -6.99 -4.55 9.13
C THR A 61 -8.05 -5.55 8.60
N ARG A 62 -8.61 -6.41 9.46
CA ARG A 62 -9.77 -7.27 9.18
C ARG A 62 -11.07 -6.52 9.52
N ILE A 63 -11.48 -5.60 8.64
CA ILE A 63 -12.83 -5.00 8.64
C ILE A 63 -13.50 -5.32 7.31
#